data_AF-A0A9D2FVP4-F1
#
_entry.id   AF-A0A9D2FVP4-F1
#
_cell.length_a   1.000
_cell.length_b   1.000
_cell.length_c   1.000
_cell.angle_alpha   90.00
_cell.angle_beta   90.00
_cell.angle_gamma   90.00
#
_symmetry.space_group_name_H-M   'P 1'
#
loop_
_entity.id
_entity.type
_entity.pdbx_description
1 polymer ?
#
loop_
_entity_poly.entity_id
_entity_poly.type
_entity_poly.pdbx_seq_one_letter_code
_entity_poly.pdbx_strand_id
1 'polypeptide(L)' 'MKNWQKRFIIWFNLAILFVFLDVSLLIFVRSINHEGIYQTTAMKWETFFVWALCYAIVCLGQILGYVLFKRRKSARSGS' A
#
# COMPACT_ATOMS: atom_id res chain seq x y z
N MET A 1 -18.37 14.62 6.85
CA MET A 1 -18.06 13.16 6.89
C MET A 1 -18.33 12.71 8.31
N LYS A 2 -19.09 11.64 8.53
CA LYS A 2 -19.41 11.18 9.89
C LYS A 2 -18.11 10.75 10.59
N ASN A 3 -17.96 11.00 11.89
CA ASN A 3 -16.74 10.68 12.67
C ASN A 3 -16.27 9.22 12.49
N TRP A 4 -17.22 8.32 12.24
CA TRP A 4 -16.97 6.91 11.91
C TRP A 4 -16.19 6.70 10.60
N GLN A 5 -16.45 7.48 9.56
CA GLN A 5 -15.74 7.35 8.27
C GLN A 5 -14.28 7.78 8.40
N LYS A 6 -14.00 8.82 9.19
CA LYS A 6 -12.61 9.25 9.47
C LYS A 6 -11.85 8.15 10.21
N ARG A 7 -12.46 7.55 11.24
CA ARG A 7 -11.86 6.42 11.98
C ARG A 7 -11.59 5.24 11.05
N PHE A 8 -12.52 4.86 10.20
CA PHE A 8 -12.34 3.76 9.26
C PHE A 8 -11.16 3.99 8.30
N ILE A 9 -11.03 5.20 7.74
CA ILE A 9 -9.90 5.55 6.86
C ILE A 9 -8.56 5.46 7.59
N ILE A 10 -8.50 5.90 8.85
CA ILE A 10 -7.28 5.82 9.66
C ILE A 10 -6.90 4.35 9.89
N TRP A 11 -7.84 3.51 10.31
CA TRP A 11 -7.59 2.08 10.52
C TRP A 11 -7.21 1.34 9.22
N PHE A 12 -7.84 1.69 8.11
CA PHE A 12 -7.53 1.11 6.81
C PHE A 12 -6.11 1.47 6.34
N ASN A 13 -5.71 2.74 6.49
CA ASN A 13 -4.33 3.15 6.21
C ASN A 13 -3.32 2.48 7.13
N LEU A 14 -3.65 2.34 8.42
CA LEU A 14 -2.80 1.63 9.39
C LEU A 14 -2.62 0.16 9.00
N ALA A 15 -3.69 -0.53 8.59
CA ALA A 15 -3.64 -1.92 8.17
C ALA A 15 -2.76 -2.11 6.92
N ILE A 16 -2.89 -1.23 5.94
CA ILE A 16 -2.09 -1.24 4.71
C ILE A 16 -0.60 -0.99 5.02
N LEU A 17 -0.32 -0.04 5.92
CA LEU A 17 1.04 0.22 6.38
C LEU A 17 1.63 -0.98 7.14
N PHE A 18 0.83 -1.64 7.98
CA PHE A 18 1.26 -2.82 8.74
C PHE A 18 1.63 -3.98 7.81
N VAL A 19 0.79 -4.26 6.81
CA VAL A 19 1.07 -5.28 5.78
C VAL A 19 2.32 -4.94 4.99
N PHE A 20 2.50 -3.67 4.62
CA PHE A 20 3.71 -3.23 3.92
C PHE A 20 4.97 -3.50 4.74
N LEU A 21 4.94 -3.19 6.04
CA LEU A 21 6.07 -3.38 6.95
C LEU A 21 6.37 -4.87 7.18
N ASP A 22 5.33 -5.68 7.40
CA ASP A 22 5.44 -7.13 7.60
C ASP A 22 6.09 -7.82 6.40
N VAL A 23 5.59 -7.56 5.19
CA VAL A 23 6.15 -8.13 3.96
C VAL A 23 7.56 -7.61 3.70
N SER A 24 7.83 -6.33 4.00
CA SER A 24 9.19 -5.78 3.90
C SER A 24 10.15 -6.50 4.84
N LEU A 25 9.75 -6.73 6.09
CA LEU A 25 10.53 -7.49 7.08
C LEU A 25 10.76 -8.93 6.60
N LEU A 26 9.72 -9.59 6.06
CA LEU A 26 9.83 -10.93 5.49
C LEU A 26 10.86 -10.99 4.36
N ILE A 27 10.92 -9.98 3.48
CA ILE A 27 11.91 -9.92 2.39
C ILE A 27 13.35 -9.85 2.94
N PHE A 28 13.57 -9.09 4.02
CA PHE A 28 14.91 -8.93 4.60
C PHE A 28 15.34 -10.11 5.48
N VAL A 29 14.41 -10.65 6.29
CA VAL A 29 14.64 -11.81 7.17
C VAL A 29 14.81 -13.09 6.36
N ARG A 30 14.18 -13.20 5.19
CA ARG A 30 14.36 -14.35 4.30
C ARG A 30 15.82 -14.45 3.86
N SER A 31 16.46 -15.55 4.24
CA SER A 31 17.84 -15.87 3.87
C SER A 31 17.91 -16.74 2.61
N ILE A 32 16.90 -17.59 2.41
CA ILE A 32 16.87 -18.61 1.35
C ILE A 32 15.62 -18.39 0.50
N ASN A 33 15.80 -18.27 -0.81
CA ASN A 33 14.68 -18.17 -1.75
C ASN A 33 13.98 -19.53 -1.91
N HIS A 34 12.90 -19.60 -2.69
CA HIS A 34 12.15 -20.85 -2.89
C HIS A 34 12.95 -21.92 -3.65
N GLU A 35 14.04 -21.53 -4.31
CA GLU A 35 14.94 -22.42 -5.05
C GLU A 35 16.14 -22.92 -4.22
N GLY A 36 16.22 -22.59 -2.92
CA GLY A 36 17.32 -23.01 -2.05
C GLY A 36 18.62 -22.19 -2.21
N ILE A 37 18.59 -21.10 -2.98
CA ILE A 37 19.71 -20.19 -3.19
C ILE A 37 19.72 -19.11 -2.09
N TYR A 38 20.90 -18.83 -1.56
CA TYR A 38 21.12 -17.73 -0.61
C TYR A 38 20.82 -16.39 -1.28
N GLN A 39 19.92 -15.64 -0.69
CA GLN A 39 19.48 -14.36 -1.23
C GLN A 39 20.53 -13.29 -0.97
N THR A 40 21.21 -12.84 -2.03
CA THR A 40 22.21 -11.77 -1.92
C THR A 40 21.54 -10.44 -1.55
N THR A 41 22.31 -9.52 -0.98
CA THR A 41 21.82 -8.19 -0.59
C THR A 41 21.15 -7.48 -1.76
N ALA A 42 21.73 -7.56 -2.97
CA ALA A 42 21.15 -6.96 -4.17
C ALA A 42 19.75 -7.52 -4.50
N MET A 43 19.57 -8.84 -4.47
CA MET A 43 18.27 -9.48 -4.74
C MET A 43 17.19 -9.09 -3.71
N LYS A 44 17.58 -8.85 -2.45
CA LYS A 44 16.68 -8.34 -1.41
C LYS A 44 16.21 -6.92 -1.73
N TRP A 45 17.13 -6.06 -2.16
CA TRP A 45 16.80 -4.69 -2.59
C TRP A 45 15.88 -4.67 -3.80
N GLU A 46 16.17 -5.46 -4.84
CA GLU A 46 15.30 -5.57 -6.03
C GLU A 46 13.87 -5.97 -5.65
N THR A 47 13.73 -7.03 -4.84
CA THR A 47 12.42 -7.50 -4.38
C THR A 47 11.70 -6.45 -3.54
N PHE A 48 12.44 -5.73 -2.68
CA PHE A 48 11.91 -4.63 -1.89
C PHE A 48 11.44 -3.46 -2.76
N PHE A 49 12.18 -3.10 -3.81
CA PHE A 49 11.78 -2.04 -4.73
C PHE A 49 10.50 -2.41 -5.50
N VAL A 50 10.39 -3.66 -5.99
CA VAL A 50 9.15 -4.15 -6.62
C VAL A 50 7.99 -4.09 -5.65
N TRP A 51 8.18 -4.54 -4.40
CA TRP A 51 7.17 -4.45 -3.36
C TRP A 51 6.76 -3.00 -3.04
N ALA A 52 7.73 -2.09 -2.93
CA ALA A 52 7.51 -0.67 -2.71
C ALA A 52 6.76 0.00 -3.88
N LEU A 53 7.04 -0.39 -5.13
CA LEU A 53 6.30 0.07 -6.30
C LEU A 53 4.84 -0.40 -6.27
N CYS A 54 4.59 -1.67 -5.93
CA CYS A 54 3.24 -2.18 -5.75
C CYS A 54 2.47 -1.38 -4.67
N TYR A 55 3.12 -1.09 -3.54
CA TYR A 55 2.55 -0.25 -2.49
C TYR A 55 2.24 1.17 -2.98
N ALA A 56 3.15 1.78 -3.74
CA ALA A 56 2.94 3.10 -4.32
C ALA A 56 1.73 3.13 -5.27
N ILE A 57 1.53 2.10 -6.09
CA ILE A 57 0.36 1.97 -6.98
C ILE A 57 -0.93 1.91 -6.18
N VAL A 58 -0.98 1.14 -5.10
CA VAL A 58 -2.15 1.06 -4.22
C VAL A 58 -2.47 2.43 -3.61
N CYS A 59 -1.46 3.14 -3.11
CA CYS A 59 -1.60 4.50 -2.59
C CYS A 59 -2.13 5.48 -3.65
N LEU A 60 -1.58 5.44 -4.87
CA LEU A 60 -2.04 6.26 -5.98
C LEU A 60 -3.50 5.95 -6.35
N GLY A 61 -3.88 4.67 -6.37
CA GLY A 61 -5.26 4.24 -6.59
C GLY A 61 -6.23 4.80 -5.55
N GLN A 62 -5.84 4.83 -4.27
CA GLN A 62 -6.64 5.44 -3.21
C GLN A 62 -6.81 6.95 -3.41
N ILE A 63 -5.74 7.66 -3.75
CA ILE A 63 -5.78 9.10 -4.02
C ILE A 63 -6.69 9.38 -5.22
N LEU A 64 -6.54 8.62 -6.30
CA LEU A 64 -7.32 8.78 -7.52
C LEU A 64 -8.81 8.50 -7.24
N GLY A 65 -9.12 7.41 -6.53
CA GLY A 65 -10.47 7.07 -6.10
C GLY A 65 -11.11 8.17 -5.23
N TYR A 66 -10.35 8.75 -4.30
CA TYR A 66 -10.81 9.86 -3.47
C TYR A 66 -11.09 11.12 -4.31
N VAL A 67 -10.21 11.48 -5.24
CA VAL A 67 -10.40 12.62 -6.14
C VAL A 67 -11.63 12.42 -7.03
N LEU A 68 -11.82 11.22 -7.59
CA LEU A 68 -13.00 10.89 -8.41
C LEU A 68 -14.30 10.94 -7.60
N PHE A 69 -14.30 10.38 -6.39
CA PHE A 69 -15.45 10.44 -5.48
C PHE A 69 -15.80 11.90 -5.13
N LYS A 70 -14.78 12.72 -4.84
CA LYS A 70 -14.96 14.15 -4.56
C LYS A 70 -15.52 14.90 -5.76
N ARG A 71 -15.02 14.64 -6.98
CA ARG A 71 -15.54 15.25 -8.22
C ARG A 71 -16.99 14.87 -8.49
N ARG A 72 -17.37 13.59 -8.34
CA ARG A 72 -18.75 13.13 -8.51
C ARG A 72 -19.71 13.75 -7.49
N LYS A 73 -19.25 13.97 -6.26
CA LYS A 73 -20.06 14.61 -5.22
C LYS A 73 -20.30 16.10 -5.51
N SER A 74 -19.29 16.79 -6.04
CA SER A 74 -19.43 18.20 -6.47
C SER A 74 -20.38 18.36 -7.65
N ALA A 75 -20.36 17.43 -8.61
CA ALA A 75 -21.27 17.44 -9.76
C ALA A 75 -22.74 17.19 -9.38
N ARG A 76 -23.00 16.42 -8.29
CA ARG A 76 -24.37 16.19 -7.78
C ARG A 76 -24.94 17.30 -6.90
N SER A 77 -24.12 18.27 -6.48
CA SER A 77 -24.55 19.37 -5.61
C SER A 77 -24.84 20.68 -6.37
N GLY A 78 -24.61 20.69 -7.69
CA GLY A 78 -24.83 21.84 -8.58
C GLY A 78 -26.01 21.68 -9.54
N SER A 79 -26.91 20.71 -9.29
CA SER A 79 -28.21 20.55 -9.95
C SER A 79 -29.30 20.58 -8.89
#